data_AF-F0XYJ2-F1
#
_entry.id   AF-F0XYJ2-F1
#
_cell.length_a   1.000
_cell.length_b   1.000
_cell.length_c   1.000
_cell.angle_alpha   90.00
_cell.angle_beta   90.00
_cell.angle_gamma   90.00
#
_symmetry.space_group_name_H-M   'P 1'
#
loop_
_entity.id
_entity.type
_entity.pdbx_description
1 polymer ?
#
loop_
_entity_poly.entity_id
_entity_poly.type
_entity_poly.pdbx_seq_one_letter_code
_entity_poly.pdbx_strand_id
1 'polypeptide(L)'
;IVGLVRALREGDDAAKATAARALGDLARYTDANRVLIAEAGGIPPLVDLLRDGSAAAKMTAAEALRSLACNDANMVTIAAAGGIPPLVDLLRDGSADAKAAAAATLSNLASDNDAIRVLIAAAGAIPPLVDVVRNGSAEKWAAAALRNLACNEANRVPIAENGGIPPLVELLRDGNAGNKEQA
;
A
#
# COMPACT_ATOMS: atom_id res chain seq x y z
N ILE A 1 -7.54 -12.90 17.25
CA ILE A 1 -7.96 -12.34 15.94
C ILE A 1 -9.40 -11.85 15.98
N VAL A 2 -10.41 -12.70 16.19
CA VAL A 2 -11.85 -12.29 16.20
C VAL A 2 -12.14 -11.08 17.10
N GLY A 3 -11.62 -11.07 18.33
CA GLY A 3 -11.80 -9.91 19.24
C GLY A 3 -11.19 -8.61 18.71
N LEU A 4 -10.07 -8.67 17.99
CA LEU A 4 -9.45 -7.51 17.35
C LEU A 4 -10.27 -7.03 16.14
N VAL A 5 -10.80 -7.96 15.33
CA VAL A 5 -11.70 -7.60 14.22
C VAL A 5 -12.97 -6.94 14.75
N ARG A 6 -13.53 -7.41 15.87
CA ARG A 6 -14.66 -6.76 16.52
C ARG A 6 -14.29 -5.35 16.98
N ALA A 7 -13.13 -5.18 17.62
CA ALA A 7 -12.64 -3.86 18.05
C ALA A 7 -12.43 -2.89 16.86
N LEU A 8 -12.01 -3.36 15.69
CA LEU A 8 -11.94 -2.55 14.47
C LEU A 8 -13.32 -2.02 14.00
N ARG A 9 -14.38 -2.80 14.21
CA ARG A 9 -15.73 -2.44 13.75
C ARG A 9 -16.44 -1.53 14.74
N GLU A 10 -16.36 -1.88 16.03
CA GLU A 10 -17.23 -1.35 17.07
C GLU A 10 -16.49 -0.44 18.07
N GLY A 11 -15.16 -0.44 18.06
CA GLY A 11 -14.35 0.33 18.99
C GLY A 11 -14.40 1.85 18.72
N ASP A 12 -14.00 2.62 19.73
CA ASP A 12 -13.62 4.02 19.52
C ASP A 12 -12.35 4.13 18.66
N ASP A 13 -11.98 5.35 18.28
CA ASP A 13 -10.84 5.59 17.39
C ASP A 13 -9.53 5.02 17.93
N ALA A 14 -9.33 5.07 19.26
CA ALA A 14 -8.13 4.54 19.91
C ALA A 14 -8.11 3.00 19.88
N ALA A 15 -9.25 2.37 20.13
CA ALA A 15 -9.43 0.92 20.07
C ALA A 15 -9.25 0.41 18.63
N LYS A 16 -9.81 1.12 17.63
CA LYS A 16 -9.64 0.81 16.21
C LYS A 16 -8.18 0.88 15.78
N ALA A 17 -7.49 1.97 16.10
CA ALA A 17 -6.06 2.12 15.78
C ALA A 17 -5.20 1.04 16.47
N THR A 18 -5.49 0.74 17.73
CA THR A 18 -4.78 -0.31 18.47
C THR A 18 -5.02 -1.69 17.88
N ALA A 19 -6.27 -1.99 17.49
CA ALA A 19 -6.63 -3.25 16.85
C ALA A 19 -5.98 -3.38 15.46
N ALA A 20 -5.95 -2.31 14.66
CA ALA A 20 -5.27 -2.28 13.37
C ALA A 20 -3.78 -2.61 13.52
N ARG A 21 -3.09 -1.95 14.46
CA ARG A 21 -1.67 -2.21 14.74
C ARG A 21 -1.44 -3.66 15.18
N ALA A 22 -2.23 -4.17 16.11
CA ALA A 22 -2.10 -5.54 16.59
C ALA A 22 -2.31 -6.58 15.47
N LEU A 23 -3.28 -6.35 14.58
CA LEU A 23 -3.50 -7.22 13.42
C LEU A 23 -2.35 -7.13 12.42
N GLY A 24 -1.80 -5.94 12.16
CA GLY A 24 -0.60 -5.76 11.35
C GLY A 24 0.59 -6.53 11.93
N ASP A 25 0.82 -6.43 13.24
CA ASP A 25 1.89 -7.14 13.93
C ASP A 25 1.75 -8.66 13.83
N LEU A 26 0.52 -9.17 14.02
CA LEU A 26 0.22 -10.60 13.85
C LEU A 26 0.44 -11.06 12.41
N ALA A 27 0.01 -10.26 11.42
CA ALA A 27 0.18 -10.56 9.99
C ALA A 27 1.67 -10.60 9.57
N ARG A 28 2.54 -9.85 10.25
CA ARG A 28 3.99 -9.90 10.00
C ARG A 28 4.64 -11.20 10.49
N TYR A 29 4.03 -11.89 11.45
CA TYR A 29 4.65 -13.04 12.11
C TYR A 29 4.59 -14.33 11.28
N THR A 30 3.45 -14.64 10.65
CA THR A 30 3.28 -15.86 9.83
C THR A 30 2.27 -15.66 8.71
N ASP A 31 2.41 -16.44 7.63
CA ASP A 31 1.40 -16.51 6.57
C ASP A 31 0.05 -17.03 7.09
N ALA A 32 0.07 -18.01 8.00
CA ALA A 32 -1.15 -18.52 8.63
C ALA A 32 -1.95 -17.40 9.32
N ASN A 33 -1.28 -16.45 9.99
CA ASN A 33 -1.96 -15.30 10.59
C ASN A 33 -2.59 -14.39 9.54
N ARG A 34 -1.93 -14.17 8.39
CA ARG A 34 -2.49 -13.35 7.30
C ARG A 34 -3.80 -13.94 6.78
N VAL A 35 -3.84 -15.26 6.61
CA VAL A 35 -5.03 -16.00 6.19
C VAL A 35 -6.13 -15.90 7.25
N LEU A 36 -5.80 -16.21 8.51
CA LEU A 36 -6.79 -16.18 9.60
C LEU A 36 -7.39 -14.78 9.84
N ILE A 37 -6.62 -13.71 9.64
CA ILE A 37 -7.13 -12.34 9.75
C ILE A 37 -8.12 -12.03 8.62
N ALA A 38 -7.83 -12.47 7.40
CA ALA A 38 -8.72 -12.29 6.25
C ALA A 38 -10.01 -13.13 6.41
N GLU A 39 -9.90 -14.39 6.79
CA GLU A 39 -11.05 -15.29 7.05
C GLU A 39 -11.93 -14.77 8.19
N ALA A 40 -11.33 -14.15 9.21
CA ALA A 40 -12.08 -13.48 10.27
C ALA A 40 -12.77 -12.17 9.82
N GLY A 41 -12.65 -11.77 8.56
CA GLY A 41 -13.26 -10.55 8.01
C GLY A 41 -12.58 -9.27 8.47
N GLY A 42 -11.26 -9.32 8.72
CA GLY A 42 -10.47 -8.19 9.20
C GLY A 42 -10.09 -7.15 8.13
N ILE A 43 -10.07 -7.53 6.84
CA ILE A 43 -9.66 -6.63 5.75
C ILE A 43 -10.65 -5.47 5.53
N PRO A 44 -11.97 -5.68 5.38
CA PRO A 44 -12.89 -4.56 5.11
C PRO A 44 -12.86 -3.46 6.19
N PRO A 45 -12.87 -3.76 7.51
CA PRO A 45 -12.74 -2.72 8.53
C PRO A 45 -11.40 -1.98 8.52
N LEU A 46 -10.31 -2.62 8.07
CA LEU A 46 -9.03 -1.93 7.86
C LEU A 46 -9.12 -0.95 6.70
N VAL A 47 -9.83 -1.31 5.62
CA VAL A 47 -10.08 -0.40 4.50
C VAL A 47 -10.97 0.77 4.92
N ASP A 48 -12.00 0.52 5.73
CA ASP A 48 -12.83 1.59 6.29
C ASP A 48 -12.01 2.53 7.18
N LEU A 49 -11.12 1.99 8.02
CA LEU A 49 -10.22 2.80 8.85
C LEU A 49 -9.22 3.62 8.01
N LEU A 50 -8.74 3.05 6.90
CA LEU A 50 -7.88 3.75 5.95
C LEU A 50 -8.61 4.92 5.27
N ARG A 51 -9.90 4.77 4.98
CA ARG A 51 -10.72 5.80 4.33
C ARG A 51 -11.14 6.90 5.32
N ASP A 52 -11.62 6.50 6.48
CA ASP A 52 -12.42 7.36 7.37
C ASP A 52 -11.72 7.69 8.71
N GLY A 53 -10.59 7.05 9.00
CA GLY A 53 -9.86 7.25 10.25
C GLY A 53 -9.12 8.59 10.37
N SER A 54 -8.61 8.87 11.58
CA SER A 54 -7.64 9.96 11.80
C SER A 54 -6.35 9.73 11.00
N ALA A 55 -5.55 10.78 10.78
CA ALA A 55 -4.29 10.64 10.01
C ALA A 55 -3.38 9.50 10.53
N ALA A 56 -3.26 9.37 11.85
CA ALA A 56 -2.52 8.28 12.47
C ALA A 56 -3.17 6.91 12.22
N ALA A 57 -4.50 6.82 12.33
CA ALA A 57 -5.23 5.58 12.09
C ALA A 57 -5.16 5.13 10.62
N LYS A 58 -5.19 6.07 9.66
CA LYS A 58 -5.01 5.79 8.23
C LYS A 58 -3.64 5.20 7.95
N MET A 59 -2.59 5.79 8.52
CA MET A 59 -1.22 5.26 8.43
C MET A 59 -1.12 3.85 9.00
N THR A 60 -1.63 3.63 10.22
CA THR A 60 -1.64 2.30 10.85
C THR A 60 -2.43 1.28 10.04
N ALA A 61 -3.57 1.66 9.48
CA ALA A 61 -4.37 0.81 8.60
C ALA A 61 -3.59 0.44 7.33
N ALA A 62 -2.90 1.41 6.71
CA ALA A 62 -2.04 1.16 5.55
C ALA A 62 -0.91 0.17 5.89
N GLU A 63 -0.25 0.28 7.04
CA GLU A 63 0.80 -0.66 7.49
C GLU A 63 0.28 -2.08 7.76
N ALA A 64 -0.92 -2.18 8.33
CA ALA A 64 -1.59 -3.47 8.54
C ALA A 64 -1.94 -4.12 7.20
N LEU A 65 -2.51 -3.35 6.26
CA LEU A 65 -2.82 -3.80 4.90
C LEU A 65 -1.56 -4.20 4.13
N ARG A 66 -0.44 -3.47 4.28
CA ARG A 66 0.87 -3.84 3.72
C ARG A 66 1.27 -5.25 4.13
N SER A 67 1.14 -5.55 5.42
CA SER A 67 1.54 -6.82 6.02
C SER A 67 0.64 -7.97 5.55
N LEU A 68 -0.65 -7.68 5.36
CA LEU A 68 -1.61 -8.64 4.81
C LEU A 68 -1.42 -8.88 3.31
N ALA A 69 -1.02 -7.85 2.56
CA ALA A 69 -0.76 -7.90 1.12
C ALA A 69 0.48 -8.71 0.74
N CYS A 70 1.23 -9.27 1.70
CA CYS A 70 2.26 -10.27 1.41
C CYS A 70 1.70 -11.68 1.15
N ASN A 71 0.37 -11.81 0.98
CA ASN A 71 -0.32 -13.03 0.58
C ASN A 71 -1.26 -12.70 -0.59
N ASP A 72 -1.18 -13.49 -1.67
CA ASP A 72 -1.85 -13.19 -2.94
C ASP A 72 -3.39 -13.14 -2.82
N ALA A 73 -3.98 -14.06 -2.06
CA ALA A 73 -5.43 -14.08 -1.83
C ALA A 73 -5.89 -12.84 -1.06
N ASN A 74 -5.07 -12.36 -0.12
CA ASN A 74 -5.32 -11.11 0.59
C ASN A 74 -5.18 -9.90 -0.32
N MET A 75 -4.24 -9.88 -1.28
CA MET A 75 -4.13 -8.78 -2.25
C MET A 75 -5.46 -8.59 -3.01
N VAL A 76 -6.03 -9.70 -3.50
CA VAL A 76 -7.32 -9.70 -4.19
C VAL A 76 -8.43 -9.22 -3.27
N THR A 77 -8.43 -9.67 -2.01
CA THR A 77 -9.43 -9.27 -1.02
C THR A 77 -9.34 -7.78 -0.68
N ILE A 78 -8.13 -7.22 -0.56
CA ILE A 78 -7.90 -5.79 -0.32
C ILE A 78 -8.38 -4.96 -1.51
N ALA A 79 -8.07 -5.39 -2.74
CA ALA A 79 -8.53 -4.70 -3.95
C ALA A 79 -10.06 -4.75 -4.07
N ALA A 80 -10.67 -5.92 -3.84
CA ALA A 80 -12.13 -6.10 -3.88
C ALA A 80 -12.87 -5.31 -2.79
N ALA A 81 -12.24 -5.12 -1.63
CA ALA A 81 -12.77 -4.28 -0.55
C ALA A 81 -12.66 -2.77 -0.83
N GLY A 82 -12.06 -2.36 -1.97
CA GLY A 82 -11.90 -0.96 -2.33
C GLY A 82 -10.73 -0.27 -1.63
N GLY A 83 -9.68 -1.03 -1.26
CA GLY A 83 -8.51 -0.48 -0.56
C GLY A 83 -7.62 0.42 -1.40
N ILE A 84 -7.67 0.33 -2.74
CA ILE A 84 -6.75 1.04 -3.63
C ILE A 84 -6.98 2.56 -3.61
N PRO A 85 -8.20 3.11 -3.83
CA PRO A 85 -8.37 4.57 -3.86
C PRO A 85 -7.93 5.28 -2.56
N PRO A 86 -8.27 4.80 -1.34
CA PRO A 86 -7.78 5.41 -0.11
C PRO A 86 -6.25 5.38 0.05
N LEU A 87 -5.55 4.36 -0.49
CA LEU A 87 -4.08 4.33 -0.52
C LEU A 87 -3.53 5.41 -1.45
N VAL A 88 -4.18 5.64 -2.60
CA VAL A 88 -3.79 6.72 -3.54
C VAL A 88 -4.02 8.10 -2.93
N ASP A 89 -5.12 8.30 -2.21
CA ASP A 89 -5.35 9.55 -1.49
C ASP A 89 -4.31 9.76 -0.38
N LEU A 90 -3.93 8.70 0.33
CA LEU A 90 -2.87 8.77 1.34
C LEU A 90 -1.49 9.10 0.73
N LEU A 91 -1.20 8.67 -0.51
CA LEU A 91 0.00 9.10 -1.24
C LEU A 91 0.01 10.59 -1.56
N ARG A 92 -1.16 11.18 -1.84
CA ARG A 92 -1.28 12.61 -2.17
C ARG A 92 -1.14 13.47 -0.93
N ASP A 93 -1.94 13.17 0.08
CA ASP A 93 -2.22 14.10 1.19
C ASP A 93 -1.63 13.66 2.54
N GLY A 94 -1.04 12.46 2.60
CA GLY A 94 -0.46 11.91 3.82
C GLY A 94 0.83 12.61 4.27
N SER A 95 1.20 12.39 5.54
CA SER A 95 2.56 12.66 6.03
C SER A 95 3.60 11.83 5.28
N ALA A 96 4.88 12.16 5.40
CA ALA A 96 5.96 11.38 4.79
C ALA A 96 5.87 9.88 5.12
N ASP A 97 5.63 9.53 6.39
CA ASP A 97 5.45 8.15 6.85
C ASP A 97 4.19 7.50 6.28
N ALA A 98 3.09 8.25 6.18
CA ALA A 98 1.84 7.75 5.61
C ALA A 98 1.98 7.49 4.10
N LYS A 99 2.68 8.37 3.37
CA LYS A 99 3.02 8.16 1.96
C LYS A 99 3.93 6.93 1.79
N ALA A 100 4.89 6.74 2.69
CA ALA A 100 5.75 5.56 2.68
C ALA A 100 4.96 4.26 2.89
N ALA A 101 4.06 4.24 3.88
CA ALA A 101 3.18 3.11 4.13
C ALA A 101 2.29 2.81 2.91
N ALA A 102 1.68 3.85 2.33
CA ALA A 102 0.83 3.70 1.14
C ALA A 102 1.60 3.18 -0.07
N ALA A 103 2.77 3.74 -0.37
CA ALA A 103 3.64 3.31 -1.47
C ALA A 103 4.05 1.84 -1.30
N ALA A 104 4.45 1.45 -0.09
CA ALA A 104 4.85 0.08 0.20
C ALA A 104 3.67 -0.91 0.07
N THR A 105 2.46 -0.52 0.51
CA THR A 105 1.25 -1.35 0.32
C THR A 105 0.91 -1.50 -1.16
N LEU A 106 0.93 -0.42 -1.93
CA LEU A 106 0.67 -0.46 -3.38
C LEU A 106 1.73 -1.27 -4.12
N SER A 107 3.00 -1.20 -3.71
CA SER A 107 4.06 -2.05 -4.25
C SER A 107 3.77 -3.54 -4.03
N ASN A 108 3.33 -3.93 -2.82
CA ASN A 108 2.96 -5.32 -2.53
C ASN A 108 1.75 -5.76 -3.37
N LEU A 109 0.70 -4.94 -3.44
CA LEU A 109 -0.49 -5.24 -4.24
C LEU A 109 -0.17 -5.39 -5.74
N ALA A 110 0.84 -4.65 -6.23
CA ALA A 110 1.27 -4.71 -7.62
C ALA A 110 2.26 -5.87 -7.91
N SER A 111 2.74 -6.64 -6.93
CA SER A 111 3.90 -7.51 -7.14
C SER A 111 3.69 -8.59 -8.21
N ASP A 112 2.56 -9.30 -8.21
CA ASP A 112 2.32 -10.44 -9.12
C ASP A 112 0.85 -10.58 -9.56
N ASN A 113 0.15 -9.45 -9.75
CA ASN A 113 -1.25 -9.47 -10.17
C ASN A 113 -1.59 -8.37 -11.19
N ASP A 114 -1.70 -8.75 -12.47
CA ASP A 114 -1.97 -7.81 -13.57
C ASP A 114 -3.31 -7.09 -13.44
N ALA A 115 -4.36 -7.76 -12.97
CA ALA A 115 -5.66 -7.12 -12.76
C ALA A 115 -5.55 -6.01 -11.71
N ILE A 116 -4.83 -6.28 -10.61
CA ILE A 116 -4.59 -5.27 -9.56
C ILE A 116 -3.69 -4.14 -10.07
N ARG A 117 -2.66 -4.43 -10.89
CA ARG A 117 -1.81 -3.38 -11.51
C ARG A 117 -2.64 -2.41 -12.35
N VAL A 118 -3.59 -2.93 -13.13
CA VAL A 118 -4.52 -2.09 -13.92
C VAL A 118 -5.41 -1.25 -12.99
N LEU A 119 -5.94 -1.83 -11.91
CA LEU A 119 -6.77 -1.10 -10.94
C LEU A 119 -5.99 0.02 -10.24
N ILE A 120 -4.74 -0.23 -9.84
CA ILE A 120 -3.86 0.78 -9.23
C ILE A 120 -3.59 1.93 -10.21
N ALA A 121 -3.27 1.63 -11.46
CA ALA A 121 -3.07 2.65 -12.49
C ALA A 121 -4.35 3.44 -12.76
N ALA A 122 -5.49 2.77 -12.90
CA ALA A 122 -6.80 3.38 -13.14
C ALA A 122 -7.27 4.27 -11.96
N ALA A 123 -6.86 3.95 -10.73
CA ALA A 123 -7.09 4.79 -9.55
C ALA A 123 -6.23 6.07 -9.52
N GLY A 124 -5.34 6.26 -10.50
CA GLY A 124 -4.51 7.46 -10.61
C GLY A 124 -3.33 7.48 -9.65
N ALA A 125 -2.75 6.30 -9.35
CA ALA A 125 -1.60 6.17 -8.46
C ALA A 125 -0.27 6.65 -9.09
N ILE A 126 -0.16 6.66 -10.43
CA ILE A 126 1.10 6.94 -11.13
C ILE A 126 1.66 8.34 -10.82
N PRO A 127 0.92 9.46 -11.01
CA PRO A 127 1.48 10.78 -10.74
C PRO A 127 1.94 10.97 -9.27
N PRO A 128 1.15 10.58 -8.25
CA PRO A 128 1.59 10.65 -6.85
C PRO A 128 2.83 9.78 -6.56
N LEU A 129 2.93 8.59 -7.16
CA LEU A 129 4.12 7.75 -7.01
C LEU A 129 5.36 8.42 -7.61
N VAL A 130 5.25 9.00 -8.81
CA VAL A 130 6.37 9.74 -9.44
C VAL A 130 6.80 10.93 -8.58
N ASP A 131 5.85 11.65 -7.98
CA ASP A 131 6.15 12.75 -7.06
C ASP A 131 6.90 12.28 -5.80
N VAL A 132 6.46 11.16 -5.19
CA VAL A 132 7.14 10.56 -4.04
C VAL A 132 8.56 10.10 -4.39
N VAL A 133 8.78 9.53 -5.59
CA VAL A 133 10.12 9.16 -6.07
C VAL A 133 11.05 10.37 -6.19
N ARG A 134 10.51 11.53 -6.61
CA ARG A 134 11.29 12.75 -6.84
C ARG A 134 11.56 13.55 -5.56
N ASN A 135 10.57 13.63 -4.68
CA ASN A 135 10.52 14.65 -3.63
C ASN A 135 10.28 14.09 -2.21
N GLY A 136 9.99 12.79 -2.07
CA GLY A 136 9.52 12.21 -0.81
C GLY A 136 10.48 11.19 -0.24
N SER A 137 10.57 11.08 1.09
CA SER A 137 11.47 10.15 1.81
C SER A 137 11.16 8.65 1.66
N ALA A 138 10.34 8.28 0.69
CA ALA A 138 9.88 6.93 0.43
C ALA A 138 10.18 6.48 -1.00
N GLU A 139 11.25 7.04 -1.59
CA GLU A 139 11.60 6.87 -2.99
C GLU A 139 11.75 5.39 -3.36
N LYS A 140 12.32 4.59 -2.45
CA LYS A 140 12.48 3.13 -2.62
C LYS A 140 11.15 2.43 -2.90
N TRP A 141 10.14 2.68 -2.06
CA TRP A 141 8.85 1.99 -2.15
C TRP A 141 8.04 2.48 -3.34
N ALA A 142 8.12 3.78 -3.62
CA ALA A 142 7.45 4.35 -4.78
C ALA A 142 8.09 3.87 -6.10
N ALA A 143 9.42 3.76 -6.16
CA ALA A 143 10.12 3.14 -7.29
C ALA A 143 9.73 1.66 -7.45
N ALA A 144 9.68 0.91 -6.35
CA ALA A 144 9.22 -0.48 -6.37
C ALA A 144 7.79 -0.64 -6.89
N ALA A 145 6.87 0.24 -6.48
CA ALA A 145 5.51 0.26 -6.99
C ALA A 145 5.48 0.58 -8.50
N LEU A 146 6.21 1.60 -8.96
CA LEU A 146 6.28 1.94 -10.39
C LEU A 146 6.88 0.81 -11.23
N ARG A 147 7.95 0.16 -10.76
CA ARG A 147 8.55 -1.01 -11.41
C ARG A 147 7.53 -2.15 -11.53
N ASN A 148 6.85 -2.48 -10.44
CA ASN A 148 5.84 -3.54 -10.43
C ASN A 148 4.66 -3.20 -11.37
N LEU A 149 4.21 -1.94 -11.41
CA LEU A 149 3.19 -1.50 -12.37
C LEU A 149 3.66 -1.65 -13.82
N ALA A 150 4.94 -1.36 -14.11
CA ALA A 150 5.52 -1.39 -15.44
C ALA A 150 5.72 -2.81 -16.03
N CYS A 151 5.67 -3.88 -15.22
CA CYS A 151 5.60 -5.23 -15.80
C CYS A 151 4.23 -5.55 -16.43
N ASN A 152 3.23 -4.68 -16.27
CA ASN A 152 2.09 -4.63 -17.20
C ASN A 152 2.35 -3.60 -18.31
N GLU A 153 2.26 -4.02 -19.56
CA GLU A 153 2.62 -3.16 -20.70
C GLU A 153 1.73 -1.93 -20.85
N ALA A 154 0.45 -2.03 -20.47
CA ALA A 154 -0.50 -0.93 -20.55
C ALA A 154 -0.11 0.25 -19.64
N ASN A 155 0.70 0.00 -18.60
CA ASN A 155 1.13 1.03 -17.66
C ASN A 155 2.43 1.73 -18.07
N ARG A 156 3.22 1.17 -19.01
CA ARG A 156 4.55 1.70 -19.37
C ARG A 156 4.48 3.11 -19.97
N VAL A 157 3.56 3.32 -20.92
CA VAL A 157 3.35 4.62 -21.56
C VAL A 157 2.85 5.67 -20.55
N PRO A 158 1.79 5.39 -19.76
CA PRO A 158 1.37 6.30 -18.68
C PRO A 158 2.49 6.67 -17.70
N ILE A 159 3.34 5.72 -17.30
CA ILE A 159 4.49 6.01 -16.41
C ILE A 159 5.48 6.96 -17.08
N ALA A 160 5.79 6.75 -18.36
CA ALA A 160 6.69 7.62 -19.13
C ALA A 160 6.11 9.03 -19.31
N GLU A 161 4.84 9.15 -19.69
CA GLU A 161 4.15 10.43 -19.90
C GLU A 161 4.00 11.24 -18.62
N ASN A 162 3.90 10.59 -17.46
CA ASN A 162 3.91 11.26 -16.15
C ASN A 162 5.33 11.60 -15.66
N GLY A 163 6.36 11.40 -16.50
CA GLY A 163 7.73 11.76 -16.17
C GLY A 163 8.37 10.85 -15.11
N GLY A 164 7.99 9.57 -15.07
CA GLY A 164 8.56 8.59 -14.16
C GLY A 164 9.99 8.16 -14.50
N ILE A 165 10.41 8.27 -15.77
CA ILE A 165 11.75 7.81 -16.21
C ILE A 165 12.89 8.61 -15.57
N PRO A 166 12.91 9.98 -15.59
CA PRO A 166 14.05 10.72 -15.06
C PRO A 166 14.33 10.45 -13.57
N PRO A 167 13.34 10.46 -12.65
CA PRO A 167 13.59 10.15 -11.24
C PRO A 167 14.09 8.73 -10.99
N LEU A 168 13.64 7.73 -11.76
CA LEU A 168 14.16 6.36 -11.67
C LEU A 168 15.62 6.27 -12.13
N VAL A 169 15.98 6.97 -13.22
CA VAL A 169 17.38 7.06 -13.68
C VAL A 169 18.29 7.74 -12.65
N GLU A 170 17.81 8.79 -11.98
CA GLU A 170 18.53 9.44 -10.89
C GLU A 170 18.74 8.49 -9.70
N LEU A 171 17.71 7.73 -9.30
CA LEU A 171 17.84 6.70 -8.25
C LEU A 171 18.85 5.61 -8.60
N LEU A 172 18.92 5.17 -9.87
CA LEU A 172 19.93 4.21 -10.31
C LEU A 172 21.36 4.74 -10.19
N ARG A 173 21.56 6.04 -10.44
CA ARG A 173 22.87 6.70 -10.38
C ARG A 173 23.29 6.95 -8.94
N ASP A 174 22.42 7.61 -8.18
CA ASP A 174 22.78 8.27 -6.92
C ASP A 174 22.16 7.60 -5.68
N GLY A 175 21.23 6.67 -5.87
CA GLY A 175 20.57 5.95 -4.79
C GLY A 175 21.47 4.94 -4.07
N ASN A 176 21.05 4.54 -2.86
CA ASN A 176 21.67 3.42 -2.15
C ASN A 176 21.37 2.07 -2.86
N ALA A 177 22.00 0.97 -2.43
CA ALA A 177 21.80 -0.35 -3.07
C ALA A 177 20.33 -0.78 -3.17
N GLY A 178 19.53 -0.51 -2.14
CA GLY A 178 18.10 -0.82 -2.13
C GLY A 178 17.28 0.09 -3.03
N ASN A 179 17.73 1.31 -3.32
CA ASN A 179 17.10 2.19 -4.30
C ASN A 179 17.41 1.71 -5.72
N LYS A 180 18.67 1.33 -5.99
CA LYS A 180 19.14 0.86 -7.30
C LYS A 180 18.53 -0.47 -7.73
N GLU A 181 18.29 -1.37 -6.78
CA GLU A 181 17.57 -2.62 -7.07
C GLU A 181 16.14 -2.35 -7.54
N GLN A 182 15.54 -1.26 -7.05
CA GLN A 182 14.11 -1.03 -7.22
C GLN A 182 13.77 -0.13 -8.40
N ALA A 183 14.71 0.75 -8.81
CA ALA A 183 14.59 1.68 -9.93
C ALA A 183 14.92 1.02 -11.28
#